data_AF-A0A2M8RE22-F1
#
_entry.id   AF-A0A2M8RE22-F1
#
_cell.length_a   1.000
_cell.length_b   1.000
_cell.length_c   1.000
_cell.angle_alpha   90.00
_cell.angle_beta   90.00
_cell.angle_gamma   90.00
#
_symmetry.space_group_name_H-M   'P 1'
#
loop_
_entity.id
_entity.type
_entity.pdbx_description
1 polymer ?
#
loop_
_entity_poly.entity_id
_entity_poly.type
_entity_poly.pdbx_seq_one_letter_code
_entity_poly.pdbx_strand_id
1 'polypeptide(L)'
;MGDLDQSAKNEFWGLVRRTLVEVLGKSERDADTEIESLTERLDALSHDDALMIYHNSPIQVAANLAGVDGPLTAQQELAYDDIMNRGRPASERPTEKEVLRRPKDVSDFN
;
A
#
# COMPACT_ATOMS: atom_id res chain seq x y z
N MET A 1 -21.58 12.52 -8.48
CA MET A 1 -20.30 11.76 -8.56
C MET A 1 -19.35 12.51 -7.66
N GLY A 2 -18.93 11.90 -6.55
CA GLY A 2 -18.11 12.59 -5.56
C GLY A 2 -16.64 12.53 -5.95
N ASP A 3 -16.04 13.67 -6.26
CA ASP A 3 -14.60 13.79 -6.37
C ASP A 3 -13.95 13.22 -5.10
N LEU A 4 -13.00 12.31 -5.28
CA LEU A 4 -12.20 11.80 -4.17
C LEU A 4 -11.39 12.98 -3.62
N ASP A 5 -11.59 13.29 -2.33
CA ASP A 5 -10.96 14.44 -1.69
C ASP A 5 -9.44 14.43 -1.88
N GLN A 6 -8.86 15.58 -2.20
CA GLN A 6 -7.42 15.70 -2.42
C GLN A 6 -6.62 15.26 -1.19
N SER A 7 -7.18 15.42 0.01
CA SER A 7 -6.58 14.90 1.24
C SER A 7 -6.47 13.38 1.23
N ALA A 8 -7.51 12.67 0.79
CA ALA A 8 -7.51 11.20 0.73
C ALA A 8 -6.53 10.68 -0.33
N LYS A 9 -6.39 11.37 -1.47
CA LYS A 9 -5.36 11.06 -2.47
C LYS A 9 -3.94 11.26 -1.91
N ASN A 10 -3.72 12.36 -1.20
CA ASN A 10 -2.42 12.65 -0.58
C ASN A 10 -2.06 11.61 0.49
N GLU A 11 -3.03 11.20 1.31
CA GLU A 11 -2.85 10.14 2.31
C GLU A 11 -2.51 8.80 1.65
N PHE A 12 -3.24 8.44 0.59
CA PHE A 12 -2.98 7.24 -0.20
C PHE A 12 -1.54 7.20 -0.73
N TRP A 13 -1.09 8.26 -1.42
CA TRP A 13 0.27 8.31 -1.96
C TRP A 13 1.34 8.37 -0.87
N GLY A 14 1.03 9.00 0.27
CA GLY A 14 1.87 8.98 1.46
C GLY A 14 2.08 7.56 2.01
N LEU A 15 1.02 6.73 2.05
CA LEU A 15 1.10 5.33 2.44
C LEU A 15 1.89 4.49 1.44
N VAL A 16 1.65 4.68 0.14
CA VAL A 16 2.42 4.01 -0.93
C VAL A 16 3.92 4.32 -0.80
N ARG A 17 4.28 5.60 -0.66
CA ARG A 17 5.67 6.05 -0.50
C ARG A 17 6.32 5.42 0.72
N ARG A 18 5.66 5.48 1.88
CA ARG A 18 6.18 4.90 3.13
C ARG A 18 6.33 3.38 3.02
N THR A 19 5.43 2.70 2.32
CA THR A 19 5.54 1.26 2.09
C THR A 19 6.73 0.93 1.21
N LEU A 20 6.93 1.66 0.10
CA LEU A 20 8.09 1.48 -0.78
C LEU A 20 9.41 1.61 -0.02
N VAL A 21 9.52 2.62 0.84
CA VAL A 21 10.76 2.92 1.58
C VAL A 21 10.93 2.02 2.82
N GLU A 22 9.94 2.02 3.71
CA GLU A 22 10.05 1.39 5.04
C GLU A 22 9.81 -0.14 4.99
N VAL A 23 9.00 -0.64 4.05
CA VAL A 23 8.62 -2.07 3.97
C VAL A 23 9.39 -2.80 2.86
N LEU A 24 9.52 -2.17 1.69
CA LEU A 24 10.12 -2.78 0.51
C LEU A 24 11.58 -2.35 0.29
N GLY A 25 12.11 -1.46 1.14
CA GLY A 25 13.52 -1.10 1.16
C GLY A 25 13.99 -0.29 -0.05
N LYS A 26 13.09 0.32 -0.83
CA LYS A 26 13.48 1.25 -1.90
C LYS A 26 14.10 2.51 -1.31
N SER A 27 15.00 3.13 -2.06
CA SER A 27 15.47 4.48 -1.71
C SER A 27 14.32 5.48 -1.84
N GLU A 28 14.34 6.56 -1.06
CA GLU A 28 13.33 7.62 -1.16
C GLU A 28 13.21 8.17 -2.58
N ARG A 29 14.36 8.37 -3.25
CA ARG A 29 14.41 8.88 -4.63
C ARG A 29 13.73 7.93 -5.61
N ASP A 30 14.00 6.63 -5.50
CA ASP A 30 13.39 5.65 -6.39
C ASP A 30 11.89 5.54 -6.10
N ALA A 31 11.48 5.57 -4.83
CA ALA A 31 10.06 5.57 -4.47
C ALA A 31 9.31 6.78 -5.06
N ASP A 32 9.90 7.98 -4.96
CA ASP A 32 9.32 9.19 -5.53
C ASP A 32 9.24 9.13 -7.05
N THR A 33 10.28 8.60 -7.72
CA THR A 33 10.31 8.43 -9.19
C THR A 33 9.23 7.46 -9.68
N GLU A 34 9.03 6.34 -8.98
CA GLU A 34 8.03 5.33 -9.34
C GLU A 34 6.60 5.85 -9.16
N ILE A 35 6.36 6.61 -8.08
CA ILE A 35 5.07 7.26 -7.82
C ILE A 35 4.79 8.34 -8.87
N GLU A 36 5.77 9.19 -9.19
CA GLU A 36 5.63 10.22 -10.22
C GLU A 36 5.29 9.60 -11.59
N SER A 37 6.06 8.59 -12.00
CA SER A 37 5.84 7.85 -13.25
C SER A 37 4.44 7.22 -13.33
N LEU A 38 3.95 6.62 -12.23
CA LEU A 38 2.59 6.08 -12.20
C LEU A 38 1.53 7.19 -12.24
N THR A 39 1.74 8.30 -11.53
CA THR A 39 0.79 9.41 -11.49
C THR A 39 0.67 10.07 -12.86
N GLU A 40 1.77 10.28 -13.57
CA GLU A 40 1.77 10.77 -14.96
C GLU A 40 0.98 9.84 -15.89
N ARG A 41 1.12 8.52 -15.71
CA ARG A 41 0.36 7.53 -16.47
C ARG A 41 -1.12 7.58 -16.15
N LEU A 42 -1.50 7.80 -14.89
CA LEU A 42 -2.89 7.94 -14.46
C LEU A 42 -3.53 9.22 -15.01
N ASP A 43 -2.78 10.32 -15.09
CA ASP A 43 -3.24 11.58 -15.68
C ASP A 43 -3.53 11.45 -17.19
N ALA A 44 -2.91 10.49 -17.85
CA ALA A 44 -3.18 10.15 -19.26
C ALA A 44 -4.41 9.25 -19.45
N LEU A 45 -4.99 8.70 -18.38
CA LEU A 45 -6.19 7.85 -18.43
C LEU A 45 -7.48 8.67 -18.29
N SER A 46 -8.62 8.01 -18.51
CA SER A 46 -9.91 8.60 -18.15
C SER A 46 -10.00 8.77 -16.63
N HIS A 47 -10.81 9.72 -16.18
CA HIS A 47 -11.00 9.96 -14.74
C HIS A 47 -11.46 8.71 -14.00
N ASP A 48 -12.39 7.94 -14.58
CA ASP A 48 -12.92 6.72 -13.97
C ASP A 48 -11.84 5.62 -13.88
N ASP A 49 -11.01 5.47 -14.90
CA ASP A 49 -9.89 4.52 -14.88
C ASP A 49 -8.82 4.94 -13.86
N ALA A 50 -8.53 6.24 -13.76
CA ALA A 50 -7.60 6.76 -12.77
C ALA A 50 -8.13 6.54 -11.34
N LEU A 51 -9.45 6.62 -11.13
CA LEU A 51 -10.06 6.36 -9.82
C LEU A 51 -9.89 4.91 -9.36
N MET A 52 -9.82 3.95 -10.28
CA MET A 52 -9.63 2.53 -9.96
C MET A 52 -8.36 2.26 -9.15
N ILE A 53 -7.32 3.09 -9.25
CA ILE A 53 -6.10 2.91 -8.44
C ILE A 53 -6.39 3.09 -6.94
N TYR A 54 -7.25 4.04 -6.58
CA TYR A 54 -7.58 4.37 -5.19
C TYR A 54 -8.52 3.35 -4.55
N HIS A 55 -9.11 2.44 -5.35
CA HIS A 55 -9.83 1.27 -4.86
C HIS A 55 -8.89 0.12 -4.48
N ASN A 56 -7.62 0.15 -4.92
CA ASN A 56 -6.62 -0.82 -4.49
C ASN A 56 -6.06 -0.46 -3.11
N SER A 57 -5.55 -1.46 -2.39
CA SER A 57 -4.81 -1.21 -1.16
C SER A 57 -3.47 -0.52 -1.47
N PRO A 58 -3.04 0.51 -0.70
CA PRO A 58 -1.74 1.18 -0.90
C PRO A 58 -0.57 0.19 -0.93
N ILE A 59 -0.62 -0.86 -0.11
CA ILE A 59 0.41 -1.89 -0.05
C ILE A 59 0.54 -2.67 -1.37
N GLN A 60 -0.59 -2.91 -2.06
CA GLN A 60 -0.61 -3.62 -3.34
C GLN A 60 -0.03 -2.75 -4.45
N VAL A 61 -0.37 -1.45 -4.44
CA VAL A 61 0.20 -0.50 -5.39
C VAL A 61 1.70 -0.36 -5.16
N ALA A 62 2.16 -0.27 -3.90
CA ALA A 62 3.58 -0.25 -3.56
C ALA A 62 4.29 -1.53 -4.00
N ALA A 63 3.71 -2.72 -3.77
CA ALA A 63 4.28 -3.99 -4.21
C ALA A 63 4.43 -4.05 -5.74
N ASN A 64 3.40 -3.61 -6.48
CA ASN A 64 3.42 -3.55 -7.93
C ASN A 64 4.52 -2.59 -8.44
N LEU A 65 4.67 -1.40 -7.82
CA LEU A 65 5.74 -0.45 -8.14
C LEU A 65 7.14 -0.96 -7.77
N ALA A 66 7.25 -1.82 -6.77
CA ALA A 66 8.49 -2.46 -6.40
C ALA A 66 8.85 -3.68 -7.27
N GLY A 67 7.94 -4.13 -8.15
CA GLY A 67 8.12 -5.37 -8.90
C GLY A 67 8.14 -6.61 -8.00
N VAL A 68 7.44 -6.57 -6.87
CA VAL A 68 7.32 -7.73 -5.98
C VAL A 68 6.26 -8.67 -6.56
N ASP A 69 6.73 -9.77 -7.14
CA ASP A 69 5.85 -10.83 -7.64
C ASP A 69 5.45 -11.78 -6.50
N GLY A 70 4.15 -11.77 -6.15
CA GLY A 70 3.56 -12.69 -5.18
C GLY A 70 3.08 -12.02 -3.89
N PRO A 71 2.54 -12.82 -2.94
CA PRO A 71 2.06 -12.31 -1.68
C PRO A 71 3.20 -11.76 -0.83
N LEU A 72 2.90 -10.73 -0.04
CA LEU A 72 3.86 -10.15 0.88
C LEU A 72 4.24 -11.16 1.97
N THR A 73 5.46 -11.00 2.48
CA THR A 73 5.90 -11.79 3.63
C THR A 73 5.21 -11.29 4.91
N ALA A 74 5.07 -12.17 5.91
CA ALA A 74 4.47 -11.80 7.20
C ALA A 74 5.20 -10.61 7.87
N GLN A 75 6.52 -10.49 7.67
CA GLN A 75 7.29 -9.34 8.15
C GLN A 75 6.92 -8.03 7.44
N GLN A 76 6.67 -8.10 6.13
CA GLN A 76 6.24 -6.94 5.35
C GLN A 76 4.80 -6.52 5.70
N GLU A 77 3.92 -7.49 5.92
CA GLU A 77 2.56 -7.24 6.41
C GLU A 77 2.58 -6.57 7.79
N LEU A 78 3.40 -7.08 8.72
CA LEU A 78 3.59 -6.47 10.04
C LEU A 78 4.14 -5.03 9.94
N ALA A 79 5.15 -4.82 9.11
CA ALA A 79 5.73 -3.50 8.91
C ALA A 79 4.73 -2.50 8.31
N TYR A 80 3.87 -2.96 7.39
CA TYR A 80 2.79 -2.13 6.85
C TYR A 80 1.69 -1.85 7.89
N ASP A 81 1.28 -2.85 8.67
CA ASP A 81 0.34 -2.65 9.77
C ASP A 81 0.88 -1.64 10.78
N ASP A 82 2.19 -1.66 11.06
CA ASP A 82 2.84 -0.65 11.89
C ASP A 82 2.82 0.76 11.28
N ILE A 83 2.90 0.89 9.95
CA ILE A 83 2.76 2.17 9.23
C ILE A 83 1.33 2.70 9.35
N MET A 84 0.33 1.84 9.12
CA MET A 84 -1.10 2.15 9.19
C MET A 84 -1.55 2.54 10.60
N ASN A 85 -0.95 1.91 11.62
CA ASN A 85 -1.27 2.15 13.02
C ASN A 85 -0.30 3.14 13.71
N ARG A 86 0.60 3.77 12.96
CA ARG A 86 1.57 4.74 13.52
C ARG A 86 0.82 6.00 13.98
N GLY A 87 0.66 6.13 15.30
CA GLY A 87 -0.11 7.22 15.93
C GLY A 87 -1.26 6.72 16.82
N ARG A 88 -1.62 5.44 16.72
CA ARG A 88 -2.49 4.76 17.69
C ARG A 88 -1.68 4.31 18.91
N PRO A 89 -2.28 4.30 20.11
CA PRO A 89 -1.63 3.76 21.30
C PRO A 89 -1.20 2.31 21.04
N ALA A 90 -0.05 1.92 21.59
CA ALA A 90 0.58 0.61 21.33
C ALA A 90 -0.33 -0.59 21.67
N SER A 91 -1.37 -0.39 22.49
CA SER A 91 -2.39 -1.37 22.84
C SER A 91 -3.35 -1.75 21.69
N GLU A 92 -3.38 -0.99 20.59
CA GLU A 92 -4.21 -1.25 19.41
C GLU A 92 -3.41 -1.85 18.24
N ARG A 93 -2.10 -2.03 18.39
CA ARG A 93 -1.27 -2.61 17.32
C ARG A 93 -1.40 -4.13 17.34
N PRO A 94 -1.66 -4.79 16.20
CA PRO A 94 -1.67 -6.24 16.14
C PRO A 94 -0.27 -6.77 16.52
N THR A 95 -0.24 -7.72 17.43
CA THR A 95 1.01 -8.36 17.85
C THR A 95 1.51 -9.29 16.75
N GLU A 96 2.82 -9.54 16.70
CA GLU A 96 3.45 -10.51 15.79
C GLU A 96 2.75 -11.89 15.84
N LYS A 97 2.28 -12.30 17.03
CA LYS A 97 1.50 -13.53 17.23
C LYS A 97 0.11 -13.49 16.58
N GLU A 98 -0.53 -12.33 16.45
CA GLU A 98 -1.84 -12.18 15.82
C GLU A 98 -1.72 -12.17 14.30
N VAL A 99 -0.68 -11.54 13.75
CA VAL A 99 -0.44 -11.56 12.29
C VAL A 99 -0.03 -12.95 11.82
N LEU A 100 0.88 -13.63 12.54
CA LEU A 100 1.28 -15.02 12.24
C LEU A 100 0.14 -16.05 12.45
N ARG A 101 -0.92 -15.69 13.17
CA ARG A 101 -2.10 -16.54 13.39
C ARG A 101 -3.22 -16.28 12.40
N ARG A 102 -3.16 -15.22 11.58
CA ARG A 102 -4.13 -15.06 10.51
C ARG A 102 -3.97 -16.28 9.61
N PRO A 103 -5.01 -17.11 9.46
CA PRO A 103 -4.96 -18.16 8.46
C PRO A 103 -4.66 -17.45 7.15
N LYS A 104 -3.62 -17.89 6.43
CA LYS A 104 -3.57 -17.67 4.99
C LYS A 104 -4.90 -18.21 4.51
N ASP A 105 -5.83 -17.32 4.14
CA ASP A 105 -7.10 -17.73 3.56
C ASP A 105 -6.72 -18.66 2.43
N VAL A 106 -6.94 -19.93 2.70
CA VAL A 106 -6.57 -21.02 1.85
C VAL A 106 -7.36 -20.79 0.58
N SER A 107 -6.63 -20.69 -0.52
CA SER A 107 -7.16 -20.91 -1.86
C SER A 107 -7.81 -22.30 -1.89
N ASP A 108 -9.03 -22.40 -1.37
CA ASP A 108 -9.96 -23.50 -1.50
C ASP A 108 -11.26 -22.91 -2.03
N PHE A 109 -11.21 -22.46 -3.29
CA PHE A 109 -12.39 -22.46 -4.12
C PHE A 109 -12.23 -23.57 -5.17
N ASN A 110 -12.89 -24.68 -4.82
CA ASN A 110 -13.40 -25.76 -5.66
C ASN A 110 -13.77 -25.32 -7.08
#